data_AF-T1A9E5-F1
#
_entry.id   AF-T1A9E5-F1
#
_cell.length_a   1.000
_cell.length_b   1.000
_cell.length_c   1.000
_cell.angle_alpha   90.00
_cell.angle_beta   90.00
_cell.angle_gamma   90.00
#
_symmetry.space_group_name_H-M   'P 1'
#
loop_
_entity.id
_entity.type
_entity.pdbx_description
1 polymer ?
#
loop_
_entity_poly.entity_id
_entity_poly.type
_entity_poly.pdbx_seq_one_letter_code
_entity_poly.pdbx_strand_id
1 'polypeptide(L)'
;CHINVPKPIGFHQNVLLMQYLGTAVSPSPELRKSGIDMEDAYSQVRESMRLLCTKAKLVHADLSEYNMLTYRRKVYMIDFGQSVSIEHPSARLFLERDVRNVCNFFNKKGIKCDVNDLLSFVTGESG
;
A
#
# COMPACT_ATOMS: atom_id res chain seq x y z
N CYS A 1 14.85 -4.28 3.36
CA CYS A 1 13.43 -3.85 3.42
C CYS A 1 13.21 -2.76 2.39
N HIS A 2 12.47 -3.04 1.31
CA HIS A 2 12.08 -2.04 0.31
C HIS A 2 10.55 -2.03 0.21
N ILE A 3 9.96 -0.89 -0.13
CA ILE A 3 8.54 -0.82 -0.46
C ILE A 3 8.40 -1.31 -1.91
N ASN A 4 7.48 -2.24 -2.16
CA ASN A 4 7.17 -2.69 -3.51
C ASN A 4 6.28 -1.66 -4.20
N VAL A 5 6.88 -0.89 -5.10
CA VAL A 5 6.18 0.04 -6.00
C VAL A 5 6.68 -0.16 -7.42
N PRO A 6 5.89 0.15 -8.46
CA PRO A 6 6.40 0.21 -9.83
C PRO A 6 7.61 1.15 -9.90
N LYS A 7 8.75 0.66 -10.40
CA LYS A 7 9.93 1.50 -10.57
C LYS A 7 9.62 2.63 -11.59
N PRO A 8 9.85 3.91 -11.27
CA PRO A 8 9.75 4.97 -12.26
C PRO A 8 10.85 4.82 -13.32
N ILE A 9 10.48 4.93 -14.58
CA ILE A 9 11.39 4.84 -15.74
C ILE A 9 11.70 6.22 -16.28
N GLY A 10 10.70 7.11 -16.33
CA GLY A 10 10.87 8.46 -16.83
C GLY A 10 9.63 9.31 -16.60
N PHE A 11 9.80 10.61 -16.77
CA PHE A 11 8.74 11.59 -16.61
C PHE A 11 8.91 12.67 -17.68
N HIS A 12 7.80 13.05 -18.32
CA HIS A 12 7.76 14.16 -19.27
C HIS A 12 6.42 14.88 -19.16
N GLN A 13 6.44 16.17 -18.78
CA GLN A 13 5.24 16.99 -18.56
C GLN A 13 4.26 16.35 -17.57
N ASN A 14 3.13 15.82 -18.02
CA ASN A 14 2.12 15.15 -17.21
C ASN A 14 2.12 13.62 -17.43
N VAL A 15 3.14 13.08 -18.11
CA VAL A 15 3.29 11.66 -18.41
C VAL A 15 4.36 11.05 -17.51
N LEU A 16 3.96 10.06 -16.71
CA LEU A 16 4.86 9.25 -15.88
C LEU A 16 4.96 7.84 -16.47
N LEU A 17 6.15 7.44 -16.87
CA LEU A 17 6.45 6.09 -17.33
C LEU A 17 6.97 5.27 -16.15
N MET A 18 6.36 4.11 -15.91
CA MET A 18 6.71 3.23 -14.80
C MET A 18 6.88 1.78 -15.25
N GLN A 19 7.49 0.99 -14.39
CA GLN A 19 7.59 -0.46 -14.55
C GLN A 19 6.21 -1.08 -14.74
N TYR A 20 6.04 -1.77 -15.86
CA TYR A 20 4.87 -2.60 -16.07
C TYR A 20 4.90 -3.82 -15.14
N LEU A 21 3.85 -3.99 -14.35
CA LEU A 21 3.64 -5.15 -13.49
C LEU A 21 2.68 -6.12 -14.18
N GLY A 22 3.20 -7.16 -14.80
CA GLY A 22 2.37 -8.14 -15.49
C GLY A 22 3.17 -9.17 -16.25
N THR A 23 2.47 -9.95 -17.06
CA THR A 23 3.05 -10.89 -18.01
C THR A 23 2.96 -10.30 -19.42
N ALA A 24 3.51 -11.00 -20.40
CA ALA A 24 3.34 -10.64 -21.81
C ALA A 24 1.87 -10.68 -22.26
N VAL A 25 0.99 -11.39 -21.54
CA VAL A 25 -0.40 -11.60 -21.94
C VAL A 25 -1.41 -10.76 -21.14
N SER A 26 -1.08 -10.36 -19.92
CA SER A 26 -2.03 -9.64 -19.05
C SER A 26 -1.34 -8.81 -17.96
N PRO A 27 -1.99 -7.74 -17.47
CA PRO A 27 -1.54 -7.03 -16.28
C PRO A 27 -1.64 -7.93 -15.04
N SER A 28 -0.88 -7.57 -14.01
CA SER A 28 -0.99 -8.21 -12.70
C SER A 28 -2.38 -7.96 -12.12
N PRO A 29 -3.00 -8.97 -11.49
CA PRO A 29 -4.30 -8.79 -10.89
C PRO A 29 -4.22 -7.91 -9.63
N GLU A 30 -5.31 -7.22 -9.35
CA GLU A 30 -5.55 -6.58 -8.06
C GLU A 30 -5.50 -7.61 -6.93
N LEU A 31 -5.01 -7.21 -5.76
CA LEU A 31 -4.91 -8.05 -4.57
C LEU A 31 -6.27 -8.70 -4.25
N ARG A 32 -7.37 -7.94 -4.36
CA ARG A 32 -8.72 -8.43 -4.07
C ARG A 32 -9.17 -9.60 -4.96
N LYS A 33 -8.63 -9.69 -6.18
CA LYS A 33 -8.92 -10.69 -7.22
C LYS A 33 -7.82 -11.75 -7.34
N SER A 34 -6.75 -11.64 -6.55
CA SER A 34 -5.63 -12.56 -6.59
C SER A 34 -5.88 -13.80 -5.72
N GLY A 35 -5.16 -14.89 -6.02
CA GLY A 35 -5.14 -16.12 -5.21
C GLY A 35 -3.92 -16.22 -4.30
N ILE A 36 -3.33 -15.09 -3.90
CA ILE A 36 -2.20 -15.09 -2.95
C ILE A 36 -2.72 -15.42 -1.54
N ASP A 37 -1.82 -15.94 -0.71
CA ASP A 37 -2.02 -16.10 0.73
C ASP A 37 -2.30 -14.72 1.39
N MET A 38 -3.41 -14.61 2.11
CA MET A 38 -3.88 -13.33 2.65
C MET A 38 -3.15 -12.93 3.93
N GLU A 39 -2.64 -13.88 4.71
CA GLU A 39 -1.77 -13.66 5.85
C GLU A 39 -0.41 -13.09 5.41
N ASP A 40 0.18 -13.66 4.37
CA ASP A 40 1.41 -13.14 3.76
C ASP A 40 1.18 -11.77 3.13
N ALA A 41 0.09 -11.60 2.37
CA ALA A 41 -0.26 -10.31 1.79
C ALA A 41 -0.48 -9.24 2.87
N TYR A 42 -1.16 -9.56 3.96
CA TYR A 42 -1.35 -8.63 5.09
C TYR A 42 -0.01 -8.20 5.68
N SER A 43 0.89 -9.17 5.90
CA SER A 43 2.24 -8.92 6.41
C SER A 43 3.05 -7.99 5.50
N GLN A 44 2.95 -8.18 4.19
CA GLN A 44 3.60 -7.31 3.21
C GLN A 44 3.00 -5.90 3.18
N VAL A 45 1.66 -5.77 3.29
CA VAL A 45 0.96 -4.49 3.26
C VAL A 45 1.28 -3.67 4.51
N ARG A 46 1.16 -4.24 5.72
CA ARG A 46 1.46 -3.52 6.97
C ARG A 46 2.90 -3.01 7.00
N GLU A 47 3.85 -3.83 6.53
CA GLU A 47 5.27 -3.44 6.49
C GLU A 47 5.50 -2.34 5.44
N SER A 48 4.86 -2.42 4.28
CA SER A 48 4.93 -1.38 3.26
C SER A 48 4.36 -0.04 3.76
N MET A 49 3.23 -0.06 4.47
CA MET A 49 2.65 1.14 5.11
C MET A 49 3.61 1.73 6.15
N ARG A 50 4.19 0.89 7.02
CA ARG A 50 5.17 1.33 8.03
C ARG A 50 6.38 1.98 7.36
N LEU A 51 6.92 1.38 6.30
CA LEU A 51 8.06 1.94 5.57
C LEU A 51 7.70 3.25 4.86
N LEU A 52 6.48 3.38 4.31
CA LEU A 52 6.01 4.64 3.74
C LEU A 52 6.03 5.76 4.78
N CYS A 53 5.46 5.54 5.97
CA CYS A 53 5.43 6.55 7.01
C CYS A 53 6.81 6.82 7.64
N THR A 54 7.56 5.77 7.99
CA THR A 54 8.78 5.91 8.79
C THR A 54 10.02 6.24 7.96
N LYS A 55 10.13 5.69 6.74
CA LYS A 55 11.30 5.87 5.87
C LYS A 55 11.04 6.85 4.74
N ALA A 56 9.94 6.70 4.01
CA ALA A 56 9.62 7.58 2.89
C ALA A 56 8.98 8.90 3.30
N LYS A 57 8.53 9.02 4.57
CA LYS A 57 7.86 10.20 5.12
C LYS A 57 6.59 10.57 4.34
N LEU A 58 5.87 9.56 3.84
CA LEU A 58 4.66 9.70 3.05
C LEU A 58 3.47 8.94 3.65
N VAL A 59 2.28 9.46 3.40
CA VAL A 59 0.99 8.79 3.55
C VAL A 59 0.42 8.61 2.15
N HIS A 60 -0.03 7.40 1.81
CA HIS A 60 -0.58 7.13 0.49
C HIS A 60 -1.84 7.97 0.22
N ALA A 61 -2.65 8.16 1.26
CA ALA A 61 -3.84 9.00 1.32
C ALA A 61 -4.98 8.57 0.40
N ASP A 62 -4.89 7.40 -0.23
CA ASP A 62 -5.97 6.75 -0.97
C ASP A 62 -5.77 5.23 -1.04
N LEU A 63 -5.16 4.65 -0.01
CA LEU A 63 -4.84 3.23 -0.02
C LEU A 63 -6.12 2.40 0.19
N SER A 64 -6.35 1.47 -0.72
CA SER A 64 -7.47 0.54 -0.72
C SER A 64 -7.11 -0.73 -1.48
N GLU A 65 -8.01 -1.72 -1.49
CA GLU A 65 -7.83 -2.97 -2.23
C GLU A 65 -7.77 -2.80 -3.76
N TYR A 66 -8.12 -1.63 -4.27
CA TYR A 66 -8.05 -1.25 -5.68
C TYR A 66 -6.65 -0.79 -6.08
N ASN A 67 -5.89 -0.22 -5.13
CA ASN A 67 -4.56 0.37 -5.34
C ASN A 67 -3.43 -0.59 -4.91
N MET A 68 -3.74 -1.88 -4.83
CA MET A 68 -2.79 -2.95 -4.50
C MET A 68 -2.82 -4.04 -5.57
N LEU A 69 -1.68 -4.33 -6.18
CA LEU A 69 -1.51 -5.39 -7.18
C LEU A 69 -0.67 -6.54 -6.63
N THR A 70 -0.89 -7.76 -7.13
CA THR A 70 0.01 -8.89 -6.84
C THR A 70 0.89 -9.22 -8.03
N TYR A 71 2.20 -9.14 -7.84
CA TYR A 71 3.19 -9.49 -8.85
C TYR A 71 4.28 -10.37 -8.26
N ARG A 72 4.48 -11.56 -8.84
CA ARG A 72 5.49 -12.55 -8.39
C ARG A 72 5.43 -12.84 -6.87
N ARG A 73 4.23 -13.12 -6.36
CA ARG A 73 3.93 -13.36 -4.93
C ARG A 73 4.26 -12.19 -3.99
N LYS A 74 4.40 -10.98 -4.54
CA LYS A 74 4.56 -9.75 -3.75
C LYS A 74 3.40 -8.82 -3.97
N VAL A 75 3.01 -8.11 -2.92
CA VAL A 75 2.03 -7.02 -3.01
C VAL A 75 2.76 -5.73 -3.39
N TYR A 76 2.27 -5.05 -4.42
CA TYR A 76 2.74 -3.77 -4.90
C TYR A 76 1.68 -2.70 -4.65
N MET A 77 2.08 -1.57 -4.06
CA MET A 77 1.24 -0.37 -3.97
C MET A 77 1.40 0.44 -5.25
N ILE A 78 0.29 0.94 -5.76
CA ILE A 78 0.22 1.77 -6.97
C ILE A 78 -0.62 3.02 -6.71
N ASP A 79 -0.60 3.95 -7.65
CA ASP A 79 -1.40 5.18 -7.61
C ASP A 79 -1.10 6.11 -6.41
N PHE A 80 0.11 6.66 -6.41
CA PHE A 80 0.55 7.66 -5.44
C PHE A 80 0.12 9.10 -5.81
N GLY A 81 -0.85 9.26 -6.72
CA GLY A 81 -1.24 10.59 -7.24
C GLY A 81 -1.79 11.54 -6.18
N GLN A 82 -2.36 10.99 -5.09
CA GLN A 82 -2.92 11.75 -3.96
C GLN A 82 -2.06 11.67 -2.69
N SER A 83 -0.87 11.08 -2.76
CA SER A 83 -0.03 10.90 -1.58
C SER A 83 0.49 12.22 -1.02
N VAL A 84 0.58 12.31 0.29
CA VAL A 84 0.99 13.51 1.01
C VAL A 84 2.17 13.24 1.93
N SER A 85 2.98 14.28 2.20
CA SER A 85 3.99 14.22 3.26
C SER A 85 3.33 13.96 4.62
N ILE A 86 4.03 13.25 5.52
CA ILE A 86 3.58 13.08 6.92
C ILE A 86 3.46 14.42 7.67
N GLU A 87 4.10 15.49 7.18
CA GLU A 87 4.03 16.85 7.74
C GLU A 87 2.77 17.60 7.30
N HIS A 88 2.01 17.07 6.33
CA HIS A 88 0.79 17.69 5.87
C HIS A 88 -0.24 17.80 7.03
N PRO A 89 -0.94 18.94 7.20
CA PRO A 89 -1.87 19.13 8.33
C PRO A 89 -2.94 18.04 8.47
N SER A 90 -3.33 17.43 7.35
CA SER A 90 -4.33 16.35 7.30
C SER A 90 -3.73 14.94 7.17
N ALA A 91 -2.40 14.79 7.26
CA ALA A 91 -1.72 13.50 7.07
C ALA A 91 -2.26 12.42 8.01
N ARG A 92 -2.49 12.77 9.29
CA ARG A 92 -3.05 11.85 10.28
C ARG A 92 -4.41 11.30 9.88
N LEU A 93 -5.32 12.18 9.43
CA LEU A 93 -6.67 11.79 9.00
C LEU A 93 -6.62 10.87 7.78
N PHE A 94 -5.74 11.15 6.83
CA PHE A 94 -5.55 10.30 5.66
C PHE A 94 -4.96 8.93 6.03
N LEU A 95 -3.99 8.90 6.95
CA LEU A 95 -3.40 7.65 7.41
C LEU A 95 -4.43 6.77 8.14
N GLU A 96 -5.24 7.35 9.02
CA GLU A 96 -6.31 6.64 9.71
C GLU A 96 -7.35 6.07 8.72
N ARG A 97 -7.62 6.79 7.63
CA ARG A 97 -8.49 6.31 6.54
C ARG A 97 -7.87 5.13 5.80
N ASP A 98 -6.60 5.24 5.41
CA ASP A 98 -5.86 4.16 4.74
C ASP A 98 -5.82 2.89 5.61
N VAL A 99 -5.48 3.03 6.91
CA VAL A 99 -5.47 1.92 7.88
C VAL A 99 -6.85 1.27 8.02
N ARG A 100 -7.92 2.07 8.11
CA ARG A 100 -9.29 1.55 8.18
C ARG A 100 -9.67 0.78 6.92
N ASN A 101 -9.31 1.28 5.74
CA ASN A 101 -9.58 0.59 4.48
C ASN A 101 -8.86 -0.76 4.43
N VAL A 102 -7.57 -0.78 4.80
CA VAL A 102 -6.76 -2.00 4.86
C VAL A 102 -7.35 -3.00 5.84
N CYS A 103 -7.67 -2.60 7.07
CA CYS A 103 -8.28 -3.50 8.03
C CYS A 103 -9.64 -4.01 7.58
N ASN A 104 -10.49 -3.17 7.00
CA ASN A 104 -11.78 -3.59 6.46
C ASN A 104 -11.62 -4.64 5.35
N PHE A 105 -10.65 -4.46 4.46
CA PHE A 105 -10.36 -5.42 3.40
C PHE A 105 -9.91 -6.77 3.97
N PHE A 106 -8.91 -6.76 4.87
CA PHE A 106 -8.35 -8.00 5.42
C PHE A 106 -9.30 -8.72 6.37
N ASN A 107 -10.09 -8.00 7.18
CA ASN A 107 -11.14 -8.60 8.01
C ASN A 107 -12.20 -9.33 7.16
N LYS A 108 -12.60 -8.76 6.02
CA LYS A 108 -13.51 -9.43 5.06
C LYS A 108 -12.91 -10.70 4.44
N LYS A 109 -11.58 -10.83 4.44
CA LYS A 109 -10.85 -12.02 3.98
C LYS A 109 -10.52 -13.01 5.11
N GLY A 110 -11.03 -12.77 6.33
CA GLY A 110 -10.81 -13.65 7.49
C GLY A 110 -9.54 -13.35 8.29
N ILE A 111 -8.79 -12.31 7.94
CA ILE A 111 -7.57 -11.92 8.64
C ILE A 111 -7.91 -10.89 9.71
N LYS A 112 -7.59 -11.21 10.97
CA LYS A 112 -7.81 -10.28 12.09
C LYS A 112 -6.91 -9.05 11.95
N CYS A 113 -7.52 -7.90 11.71
CA CYS A 113 -6.87 -6.60 11.66
C CYS A 113 -7.60 -5.61 12.57
N ASP A 114 -6.91 -5.14 13.61
CA ASP A 114 -7.38 -4.05 14.45
C ASP A 114 -6.78 -2.71 13.98
N VAL A 115 -7.62 -1.69 13.92
CA VAL A 115 -7.24 -0.36 13.38
C VAL A 115 -6.21 0.32 14.26
N ASN A 116 -6.33 0.23 15.59
CA ASN A 116 -5.40 0.89 16.52
C ASN A 116 -4.06 0.16 16.54
N ASP A 117 -4.10 -1.18 16.51
CA ASP A 117 -2.89 -2.01 16.44
C ASP A 117 -2.11 -1.72 15.14
N LEU A 118 -2.80 -1.68 14.00
CA LEU A 118 -2.14 -1.38 12.73
C LEU A 118 -1.63 0.06 12.67
N LEU A 119 -2.41 1.03 13.17
CA LEU A 119 -1.99 2.43 13.21
C LEU A 119 -0.72 2.61 14.03
N SER A 120 -0.67 2.07 15.25
CA SER A 120 0.50 2.15 16.13
C SER A 120 1.73 1.46 15.53
N PHE A 121 1.54 0.33 14.84
CA PHE A 121 2.61 -0.36 14.11
C PHE A 121 3.19 0.50 12.98
N VAL A 122 2.31 1.17 12.21
CA VAL A 122 2.69 1.98 11.05
C VAL A 122 3.36 3.29 11.44
N THR A 123 2.88 3.96 12.49
CA THR A 123 3.49 5.19 13.02
C THR A 123 4.81 4.93 13.73
N GLY A 124 5.08 3.68 14.13
CA GLY A 124 6.24 3.34 14.95
C GLY A 124 6.08 3.77 16.41
N GLU A 125 4.84 4.03 16.85
CA GLU A 125 4.47 4.29 18.25
C GLU A 125 4.40 2.98 19.07
N SER A 126 4.83 1.86 18.50
CA SER A 126 5.07 0.62 19.22
C SER A 126 6.29 0.76 20.14
N GLY A 127 6.03 1.00 21.44
CA GLY A 127 6.81 0.61 22.62
C GLY A 127 8.33 0.66 22.55
#